data_AF-A0A819PJX9-F1
#
_entry.id   AF-A0A819PJX9-F1
#
_cell.length_a   1.000
_cell.length_b   1.000
_cell.length_c   1.000
_cell.angle_alpha   90.00
_cell.angle_beta   90.00
_cell.angle_gamma   90.00
#
_symmetry.space_group_name_H-M   'P 1'
#
loop_
_entity.id
_entity.type
_entity.pdbx_description
1 polymer ?
#
loop_
_entity_poly.entity_id
_entity_poly.type
_entity_poly.pdbx_seq_one_letter_code
_entity_poly.pdbx_strand_id
1 'polypeptide(L)' 'NDDHRIGFNEFKKGFQLLGEDDSDENSLKQEFDAIDSNDGGYILFDEFCMYMANKKVQ' A
#
# COMPACT_ATOMS: atom_id res chain seq x y z
N ASN A 1 -0.29 -7.10 12.09
CA ASN A 1 0.72 -7.62 13.06
C ASN A 1 1.50 -6.43 13.60
N ASP A 2 2.16 -6.54 14.77
CA ASP A 2 3.03 -5.47 15.34
C ASP A 2 4.43 -5.44 14.69
N ASP A 3 4.54 -5.84 13.42
CA ASP A 3 5.81 -5.93 12.70
C ASP A 3 6.23 -4.61 12.02
N HIS A 4 5.46 -3.53 12.25
CA HIS A 4 5.65 -2.21 11.62
C HIS A 4 5.74 -2.26 10.08
N ARG A 5 5.20 -3.33 9.49
CA ARG A 5 5.22 -3.60 8.05
C ARG A 5 3.79 -3.79 7.60
N ILE A 6 3.53 -3.45 6.35
CA ILE A 6 2.23 -3.67 5.73
C ILE A 6 2.44 -4.73 4.65
N GLY A 7 1.96 -5.94 4.90
CA GLY A 7 1.88 -6.98 3.87
C GLY A 7 0.74 -6.73 2.89
N PHE A 8 0.75 -7.39 1.73
CA PHE A 8 -0.29 -7.22 0.71
C PHE A 8 -1.73 -7.44 1.23
N ASN A 9 -1.93 -8.41 2.12
CA ASN A 9 -3.23 -8.68 2.74
C ASN A 9 -3.69 -7.56 3.68
N GLU A 10 -2.76 -6.92 4.39
CA GLU A 10 -3.06 -5.78 5.26
C GLU A 10 -3.31 -4.53 4.44
N PHE A 11 -2.54 -4.33 3.36
CA PHE A 11 -2.77 -3.28 2.37
C PHE A 11 -4.16 -3.37 1.76
N LYS A 12 -4.57 -4.55 1.27
CA LYS A 12 -5.91 -4.81 0.70
C LYS A 12 -7.03 -4.46 1.68
N LYS A 13 -6.91 -4.87 2.95
CA LYS A 13 -7.88 -4.52 4.00
C LYS A 13 -7.92 -3.02 4.28
N GLY A 14 -6.76 -2.37 4.32
CA GLY A 14 -6.66 -0.91 4.49
C GLY A 14 -7.31 -0.14 3.36
N PHE A 15 -7.13 -0.60 2.11
CA PHE A 15 -7.75 0.00 0.92
C PHE A 15 -9.28 -0.10 0.93
N GLN A 16 -9.82 -1.26 1.33
CA GLN A 16 -11.27 -1.43 1.52
C GLN A 16 -11.84 -0.46 2.56
N LEU A 17 -11.11 -0.23 3.66
CA LEU A 17 -11.52 0.73 4.70
C LEU A 17 -11.48 2.20 4.21
N LEU A 18 -10.68 2.50 3.20
CA LEU A 18 -10.64 3.83 2.58
C LEU A 18 -11.82 4.07 1.60
N GLY A 19 -12.71 3.09 1.43
CA GLY A 19 -13.91 3.21 0.61
C GLY A 19 -13.70 2.86 -0.86
N GLU A 20 -12.52 2.35 -1.24
CA GLU A 20 -12.30 1.74 -2.54
C GLU A 20 -12.53 0.22 -2.44
N ASP A 21 -13.81 -0.16 -2.50
CA ASP A 21 -14.28 -1.53 -2.26
C ASP A 21 -14.11 -2.46 -3.49
N ASP A 22 -13.82 -1.91 -4.67
CA ASP A 22 -13.91 -2.60 -5.98
C ASP A 22 -12.61 -2.59 -6.81
N SER A 23 -11.46 -2.33 -6.20
CA SER A 23 -10.18 -2.37 -6.93
C SER A 23 -9.78 -3.81 -7.25
N ASP A 24 -9.58 -4.13 -8.54
CA ASP A 24 -9.10 -5.44 -9.01
C ASP A 24 -7.81 -5.84 -8.28
N GLU A 25 -7.64 -7.14 -8.01
CA GLU A 25 -6.48 -7.63 -7.26
C GLU A 25 -5.16 -7.30 -7.97
N ASN A 26 -5.13 -7.28 -9.31
CA ASN A 26 -3.94 -6.88 -10.04
C ASN A 26 -3.67 -5.39 -9.89
N SER A 27 -4.70 -4.55 -9.85
CA SER A 27 -4.54 -3.10 -9.62
C SER A 27 -4.02 -2.82 -8.21
N LEU A 28 -4.56 -3.51 -7.20
CA LEU A 28 -4.04 -3.43 -5.83
C LEU A 28 -2.59 -3.91 -5.75
N LYS A 29 -2.24 -4.96 -6.48
CA LYS A 29 -0.88 -5.49 -6.53
C LYS A 29 0.08 -4.52 -7.21
N GLN A 30 -0.33 -3.88 -8.29
CA GLN A 30 0.45 -2.83 -8.96
C GLN A 30 0.68 -1.60 -8.06
N GLU A 31 -0.36 -1.14 -7.36
CA GLU A 31 -0.23 -0.06 -6.36
C GLU A 31 0.70 -0.47 -5.21
N PHE A 32 0.55 -1.69 -4.70
CA PHE A 32 1.43 -2.21 -3.65
C PHE A 32 2.89 -2.26 -4.10
N ASP A 33 3.16 -2.80 -5.29
CA ASP A 33 4.50 -2.92 -5.86
C ASP A 33 5.08 -1.54 -6.21
N ALA A 34 4.25 -0.55 -6.54
CA ALA A 34 4.68 0.83 -6.74
C ALA A 34 5.10 1.52 -5.43
N ILE A 35 4.53 1.10 -4.29
CA ILE A 35 4.89 1.61 -2.96
C ILE A 35 6.11 0.88 -2.39
N ASP A 36 6.18 -0.44 -2.52
CA ASP A 36 7.32 -1.31 -2.13
C ASP A 36 8.51 -1.10 -3.08
N SER A 37 9.07 0.10 -3.04
CA SER A 37 10.15 0.54 -3.93
C SER A 37 11.45 -0.25 -3.74
N ASN A 38 11.57 -0.98 -2.61
CA ASN A 38 12.72 -1.82 -2.31
C ASN A 38 12.54 -3.30 -2.73
N ASP A 39 11.39 -3.69 -3.30
CA ASP A 39 11.04 -5.06 -3.66
C ASP A 39 11.18 -6.06 -2.47
N GLY A 40 10.89 -5.59 -1.25
CA GLY A 40 11.06 -6.36 -0.02
C GLY A 40 9.92 -7.33 0.27
N GLY A 41 8.82 -7.21 -0.46
CA GLY A 41 7.57 -7.94 -0.26
C GLY A 41 6.67 -7.34 0.83
N TYR A 42 7.04 -6.18 1.39
CA TYR A 42 6.33 -5.49 2.46
C TYR A 42 6.52 -3.98 2.34
N ILE A 43 5.45 -3.22 2.50
CA ILE A 43 5.53 -1.76 2.56
C ILE A 43 6.04 -1.35 3.94
N LEU A 44 7.14 -0.59 3.96
CA LEU A 44 7.68 0.03 5.17
C LEU A 44 6.97 1.36 5.47
N PHE A 45 7.05 1.80 6.73
CA PHE A 45 6.45 3.09 7.14
C PHE A 45 6.95 4.27 6.30
N ASP A 46 8.26 4.32 6.01
CA ASP A 46 8.85 5.39 5.22
C ASP A 46 8.33 5.39 3.77
N GLU A 47 8.15 4.21 3.17
CA GLU A 47 7.60 4.04 1.82
C GLU A 47 6.15 4.49 1.76
N PHE A 48 5.36 4.12 2.76
CA PHE A 48 3.99 4.59 2.89
C PHE A 48 3.91 6.11 3.02
N CYS A 49 4.78 6.72 3.84
CA CYS A 49 4.85 8.17 3.99
C CYS A 49 5.22 8.87 2.67
N MET A 50 6.19 8.35 1.93
CA MET A 50 6.57 8.89 0.62
C MET A 50 5.42 8.81 -0.38
N TYR A 51 4.72 7.68 -0.44
CA TYR A 51 3.55 7.51 -1.31
C TYR A 51 2.43 8.52 -0.99
N MET A 52 2.06 8.65 0.29
CA MET A 52 1.02 9.58 0.72
C MET A 52 1.41 11.04 0.50
N ALA A 53 2.69 11.38 0.65
CA ALA A 53 3.20 12.71 0.32
C ALA A 53 3.02 13.03 -1.16
N ASN A 54 3.31 12.07 -2.05
CA ASN A 54 3.09 12.23 -3.50
C ASN A 54 1.61 12.32 -3.87
N LYS A 55 0.72 11.53 -3.24
CA LYS A 55 -0.73 11.59 -3.48
C LYS A 55 -1.38 12.91 -3.06
N LYS A 56 -0.90 13.58 -2.01
CA LYS A 56 -1.43 14.88 -1.54
C LYS A 56 -1.05 16.07 -2.44
N VAL A 57 -0.16 15.88 -3.41
CA VAL A 57 0.32 16.95 -4.30
C VAL A 57 -0.47 16.98 -5.63
N GLN A 58 -1.46 16.11 -5.81
CA GLN A 58 -2.45 16.19 -6.90
C GLN A 58 -3.80 16.71 -6.39
#